data_AF-A0A182S001-F1
#
_entry.id   AF-A0A182S001-F1
#
_cell.length_a   1.000
_cell.length_b   1.000
_cell.length_c   1.000
_cell.angle_alpha   90.00
_cell.angle_beta   90.00
_cell.angle_gamma   90.00
#
_symmetry.space_group_name_H-M   'P 1'
#
loop_
_entity.id
_entity.type
_entity.pdbx_description
1 polymer ?
#
loop_
_entity_poly.entity_id
_entity_poly.type
_entity_poly.pdbx_seq_one_letter_code
_entity_poly.pdbx_strand_id
1 'polypeptide(L)'
;MKKVLVGLVQKLFGADIKYRWVDAYFPFTQPSWELEIYFKGSWLEILGCGITRNEILDRAGVQNSIAYAFGVGLERLAMILFDIPDIRLFWSTDSGFLNQFRDDRIVKYKPISSYPQCTNDLSFWLPEGMSVEQFALNDFYDIVRNVGGDIVEQVTLIDRFTHPKTGKSSLCFRIVYRHMERTLTQAEVNIVHAKIGSELVETYRVSIR
;
A
#
# COMPACT_ATOMS: atom_id res chain seq x y z
N MET A 1 11.39 14.24 26.14
CA MET A 1 11.36 12.88 25.58
C MET A 1 10.01 12.17 25.74
N LYS A 2 9.64 11.63 26.92
CA LYS A 2 8.46 10.76 27.08
C LYS A 2 7.16 11.35 26.49
N LYS A 3 6.87 12.64 26.73
CA LYS A 3 5.71 13.34 26.16
C LYS A 3 5.68 13.31 24.62
N VAL A 4 6.84 13.45 23.97
CA VAL A 4 6.96 13.42 22.50
C VAL A 4 6.66 12.02 21.97
N LEU A 5 7.20 10.98 22.62
CA LEU A 5 7.03 9.60 22.20
C LEU A 5 5.60 9.09 22.43
N VAL A 6 4.95 9.47 23.54
CA VAL A 6 3.52 9.20 23.74
C VAL A 6 2.69 9.92 22.69
N GLY A 7 2.99 11.20 22.41
CA GLY A 7 2.28 11.97 21.38
C GLY A 7 2.39 11.34 19.98
N LEU A 8 3.56 10.80 19.62
CA LEU A 8 3.76 10.05 18.38
C LEU A 8 2.85 8.81 18.33
N VAL A 9 2.87 7.98 19.37
CA VAL A 9 2.06 6.76 19.44
C VAL A 9 0.57 7.07 19.40
N GLN A 10 0.11 8.06 20.15
CA GLN A 10 -1.30 8.49 20.13
C GLN A 10 -1.73 9.06 18.78
N LYS A 11 -0.83 9.75 18.06
CA LYS A 11 -1.12 10.25 16.72
C LYS A 11 -1.28 9.12 15.70
N LEU A 12 -0.54 8.02 15.86
CA LEU A 12 -0.56 6.87 14.96
C LEU A 12 -1.69 5.88 15.27
N PHE A 13 -1.88 5.54 16.55
CA PHE A 13 -2.79 4.47 16.98
C PHE A 13 -4.11 4.98 17.56
N GLY A 14 -4.28 6.30 17.70
CA GLY A 14 -5.43 6.94 18.33
C GLY A 14 -5.18 7.35 19.78
N ALA A 15 -5.97 8.32 20.26
CA ALA A 15 -5.78 8.92 21.58
C ALA A 15 -5.98 7.93 22.74
N ASP A 16 -6.84 6.92 22.54
CA ASP A 16 -7.25 5.94 23.57
C ASP A 16 -6.32 4.72 23.67
N ILE A 17 -5.21 4.70 22.92
CA ILE A 17 -4.25 3.60 22.96
C ILE A 17 -3.68 3.45 24.38
N LYS A 18 -3.77 2.24 24.94
CA LYS A 18 -3.13 1.92 26.22
C LYS A 18 -1.64 1.75 25.99
N TYR A 19 -0.83 2.44 26.78
CA TYR A 19 0.63 2.35 26.75
C TYR A 19 1.21 2.20 28.16
N ARG A 20 2.42 1.67 28.27
CA ARG A 20 3.20 1.66 29.51
C ARG A 20 4.69 1.87 29.25
N TRP A 21 5.37 2.40 30.25
CA TRP A 21 6.83 2.51 30.25
C TRP A 21 7.40 1.35 31.05
N VAL A 22 8.38 0.66 30.48
CA VAL A 22 9.14 -0.40 31.15
C VAL A 22 10.56 0.10 31.34
N ASP A 23 11.10 0.00 32.56
CA ASP A 23 12.50 0.33 32.80
C ASP A 23 13.38 -0.70 32.08
N ALA A 24 14.34 -0.19 31.31
CA ALA A 24 15.22 -1.02 30.47
C ALA A 24 16.69 -0.64 30.70
N TYR A 25 17.60 -1.41 30.09
CA TYR A 25 19.02 -1.09 30.08
C TYR A 25 19.54 -1.09 28.65
N PHE A 26 20.13 0.04 28.25
CA PHE A 26 20.93 0.13 27.02
C PHE A 26 22.32 0.68 27.38
N PRO A 27 23.41 0.15 26.78
CA PRO A 27 24.77 0.60 27.08
C PRO A 27 25.02 2.09 26.81
N PHE A 28 24.20 2.73 25.96
CA PHE A 28 24.37 4.10 25.49
C PHE A 28 23.41 5.13 26.12
N THR A 29 22.46 4.70 26.96
CA THR A 29 21.53 5.59 27.65
C THR A 29 21.37 5.24 29.14
N GLN A 30 21.22 6.25 29.99
CA GLN A 30 20.88 6.09 31.41
C GLN A 30 20.23 7.37 31.97
N PRO A 31 19.02 7.30 32.56
CA PRO A 31 18.09 6.16 32.57
C PRO A 31 17.54 5.79 31.18
N SER A 32 17.03 4.56 31.07
CA SER A 32 16.52 3.96 29.82
C SER A 32 15.13 3.34 30.01
N TRP A 33 14.31 3.38 28.97
CA TRP A 33 12.94 2.86 28.96
C TRP A 33 12.55 2.27 27.62
N GLU A 34 11.66 1.29 27.67
CA GLU A 34 10.88 0.82 26.53
C GLU A 34 9.45 1.38 26.62
N LEU A 35 8.88 1.72 25.46
CA LEU A 35 7.48 2.08 25.34
C LEU A 35 6.73 0.90 24.73
N GLU A 36 5.80 0.35 25.49
CA GLU A 36 4.92 -0.71 25.03
C GLU A 36 3.48 -0.21 24.85
N ILE A 37 2.77 -0.78 23.87
CA ILE A 37 1.34 -0.55 23.66
C ILE A 37 0.54 -1.84 23.81
N TYR A 38 -0.71 -1.73 24.25
CA TYR A 38 -1.60 -2.88 24.33
C TYR A 38 -2.31 -3.09 22.99
N PHE A 39 -2.03 -4.22 22.35
CA PHE A 39 -2.59 -4.57 21.04
C PHE A 39 -2.98 -6.04 21.01
N LYS A 40 -4.19 -6.34 20.51
CA LYS A 40 -4.72 -7.72 20.36
C LYS A 40 -4.51 -8.65 21.58
N GLY A 41 -4.66 -8.12 22.79
CA GLY A 41 -4.60 -8.92 24.02
C GLY A 41 -3.22 -8.98 24.68
N SER A 42 -2.17 -8.45 24.06
CA SER A 42 -0.81 -8.48 24.59
C SER A 42 -0.17 -7.09 24.64
N TRP A 43 0.85 -6.95 25.48
CA TRP A 43 1.73 -5.79 25.48
C TRP A 43 2.86 -5.99 24.47
N LEU A 44 3.04 -5.03 23.57
CA LEU A 44 4.06 -5.07 22.53
C LEU A 44 4.96 -3.84 22.63
N GLU A 45 6.26 -4.08 22.76
CA GLU A 45 7.30 -3.06 22.71
C GLU A 45 7.38 -2.41 21.31
N ILE A 46 7.33 -1.08 21.25
CA ILE A 46 7.35 -0.30 20.01
C ILE A 46 8.68 0.42 19.80
N LEU A 47 9.29 0.89 20.88
CA LEU A 47 10.55 1.62 20.83
C LEU A 47 11.31 1.52 22.16
N GLY A 48 12.63 1.60 22.06
CA GLY A 48 13.54 1.84 23.18
C GLY A 48 14.00 3.30 23.19
N CYS A 49 14.19 3.89 24.36
CA CYS A 49 14.62 5.27 24.51
C CYS A 49 15.38 5.52 25.83
N GLY A 50 16.02 6.68 25.94
CA GLY A 50 16.68 7.07 27.18
C GLY A 50 17.44 8.37 27.07
N ILE A 51 18.00 8.80 28.20
CA ILE A 51 18.93 9.95 28.24
C ILE A 51 20.31 9.44 27.83
N THR A 52 20.92 10.05 26.82
CA THR A 52 22.23 9.63 26.31
C THR A 52 23.29 9.77 27.40
N ARG A 53 24.15 8.77 27.54
CA ARG A 53 25.29 8.84 28.47
C ARG A 53 26.25 9.97 28.10
N ASN A 54 26.69 10.75 29.08
CA ASN A 54 27.56 11.91 28.86
C ASN A 54 28.86 11.53 28.14
N GLU A 55 29.43 10.37 28.44
CA GLU A 55 30.68 9.91 27.82
C GLU A 55 30.58 9.79 26.28
N ILE A 56 29.39 9.56 25.75
CA ILE A 56 29.14 9.51 24.29
C ILE A 56 29.12 10.93 23.71
N LEU A 57 28.49 11.88 24.41
CA LEU A 57 28.44 13.28 23.99
C LEU A 57 29.84 13.91 24.03
N ASP A 58 30.60 13.64 25.10
CA ASP A 58 31.98 14.11 25.25
C ASP A 58 32.88 13.60 24.12
N ARG A 59 32.79 12.31 23.79
CA ARG A 59 33.54 11.72 22.67
C ARG A 59 33.13 12.27 21.31
N ALA A 60 31.88 12.73 21.16
CA ALA A 60 31.38 13.38 19.95
C ALA A 60 31.73 14.88 19.89
N GLY A 61 32.42 15.43 20.90
CA GLY A 61 32.76 16.85 20.98
C GLY A 61 31.58 17.76 21.34
N VAL A 62 30.48 17.19 21.84
CA VAL A 62 29.28 17.94 22.24
C VAL A 62 29.34 18.21 23.74
N GLN A 63 29.63 19.44 24.11
CA GLN A 63 29.76 19.87 25.51
C GLN A 63 28.50 20.60 26.01
N ASN A 64 28.33 20.64 27.34
CA ASN A 64 27.27 21.38 28.03
C ASN A 64 25.85 21.09 27.52
N SER A 65 25.59 19.84 27.10
CA SER A 65 24.34 19.43 26.49
C SER A 65 23.81 18.16 27.15
N ILE A 66 22.48 18.06 27.25
CA ILE A 66 21.79 16.83 27.62
C ILE A 66 21.02 16.38 26.39
N ALA A 67 21.23 15.12 25.98
CA ALA A 67 20.54 14.54 24.84
C ALA A 67 19.65 13.38 25.28
N TYR A 68 18.63 13.11 24.50
CA TYR A 68 17.87 11.88 24.58
C TYR A 68 17.86 11.21 23.21
N ALA A 69 17.84 9.88 23.21
CA ALA A 69 17.76 9.08 22.00
C ALA A 69 16.59 8.11 22.10
N PHE A 70 16.04 7.73 20.95
CA PHE A 70 15.07 6.66 20.84
C PHE A 70 15.28 5.91 19.52
N GLY A 71 14.99 4.61 19.53
CA GLY A 71 14.99 3.75 18.35
C GLY A 71 13.63 3.09 18.20
N VAL A 72 13.02 3.23 17.02
CA VAL A 72 11.72 2.64 16.69
C VAL A 72 11.90 1.56 15.64
N GLY A 73 11.29 0.40 15.87
CA GLY A 73 11.22 -0.66 14.86
C GLY A 73 10.11 -0.33 13.86
N LEU A 74 10.46 0.14 12.66
CA LEU A 74 9.50 0.57 11.65
C LEU A 74 8.60 -0.59 11.20
N GLU A 75 9.16 -1.78 11.03
CA GLU A 75 8.44 -2.98 10.62
C GLU A 75 7.40 -3.38 11.67
N ARG A 76 7.78 -3.40 12.96
CA ARG A 76 6.85 -3.73 14.04
C ARG A 76 5.73 -2.69 14.13
N LEU A 77 6.08 -1.40 14.02
CA LEU A 77 5.11 -0.32 14.03
C LEU A 77 4.13 -0.46 12.86
N ALA A 78 4.64 -0.68 11.65
CA ALA A 78 3.84 -0.87 10.45
C ALA A 78 2.95 -2.13 10.54
N MET A 79 3.48 -3.25 11.05
CA MET A 79 2.69 -4.47 11.24
C MET A 79 1.47 -4.23 12.13
N ILE A 80 1.62 -3.49 13.22
CA ILE A 80 0.50 -3.17 14.11
C ILE A 80 -0.44 -2.16 13.47
N LEU A 81 0.12 -1.11 12.86
CA LEU A 81 -0.64 0.00 12.30
C LEU A 81 -1.52 -0.45 11.12
N PHE A 82 -0.95 -1.24 10.22
CA PHE A 82 -1.59 -1.74 9.00
C PHE A 82 -2.17 -3.15 9.15
N ASP A 83 -2.01 -3.81 10.30
CA ASP A 83 -2.41 -5.21 10.55
C ASP A 83 -1.77 -6.23 9.57
N ILE A 84 -0.47 -6.04 9.30
CA ILE A 84 0.31 -6.94 8.45
C ILE A 84 0.76 -8.14 9.30
N PRO A 85 0.39 -9.37 8.92
CA PRO A 85 0.60 -10.56 9.76
C PRO A 85 2.05 -11.08 9.73
N ASP A 86 2.82 -10.73 8.72
CA ASP A 86 4.15 -11.30 8.48
C ASP A 86 5.13 -10.25 7.93
N ILE A 87 6.30 -10.13 8.58
CA ILE A 87 7.36 -9.19 8.19
C ILE A 87 7.90 -9.44 6.78
N ARG A 88 7.79 -10.67 6.26
CA ARG A 88 8.24 -11.03 4.91
C ARG A 88 7.47 -10.30 3.82
N LEU A 89 6.25 -9.83 4.11
CA LEU A 89 5.45 -9.07 3.16
C LEU A 89 6.09 -7.72 2.79
N PHE A 90 6.89 -7.12 3.67
CA PHE A 90 7.63 -5.89 3.34
C PHE A 90 8.65 -6.06 2.21
N TRP A 91 9.08 -7.30 1.95
CA TRP A 91 10.01 -7.65 0.88
C TRP A 91 9.31 -8.20 -0.36
N SER A 92 7.97 -8.24 -0.35
CA SER A 92 7.18 -8.70 -1.49
C SER A 92 7.21 -7.67 -2.62
N THR A 93 7.44 -8.14 -3.83
CA THR A 93 7.27 -7.36 -5.07
C THR A 93 5.87 -7.50 -5.67
N ASP A 94 4.99 -8.24 -4.99
CA ASP A 94 3.62 -8.50 -5.44
C ASP A 94 2.80 -7.20 -5.49
N SER A 95 2.26 -6.90 -6.67
CA SER A 95 1.51 -5.67 -6.89
C SER A 95 0.25 -5.59 -6.03
N GLY A 96 -0.36 -6.72 -5.66
CA GLY A 96 -1.52 -6.77 -4.77
C GLY A 96 -1.19 -6.29 -3.35
N PHE A 97 0.05 -6.46 -2.89
CA PHE A 97 0.51 -5.89 -1.61
C PHE A 97 0.87 -4.41 -1.76
N LEU A 98 1.74 -4.08 -2.72
CA LEU A 98 2.30 -2.73 -2.89
C LEU A 98 1.22 -1.68 -3.16
N ASN A 99 0.17 -2.03 -3.90
CA ASN A 99 -0.86 -1.07 -4.30
C ASN A 99 -1.83 -0.71 -3.17
N GLN A 100 -1.86 -1.47 -2.07
CA GLN A 100 -2.67 -1.14 -0.89
C GLN A 100 -2.12 0.08 -0.13
N PHE A 101 -0.83 0.40 -0.28
CA PHE A 101 -0.12 1.41 0.51
C PHE A 101 0.40 2.58 -0.33
N ARG A 102 -0.17 2.82 -1.52
CA ARG A 102 0.23 3.94 -2.40
C ARG A 102 -0.21 5.32 -1.91
N ASP A 103 -1.27 5.37 -1.11
CA ASP A 103 -1.81 6.62 -0.58
C ASP A 103 -1.29 6.87 0.85
N ASP A 104 -1.24 8.12 1.28
CA ASP A 104 -0.87 8.53 2.65
C ASP A 104 -1.92 8.14 3.72
N ARG A 105 -2.84 7.23 3.40
CA ARG A 105 -3.92 6.79 4.28
C ARG A 105 -3.50 5.57 5.07
N ILE A 106 -3.82 5.58 6.36
CA ILE A 106 -3.67 4.39 7.21
C ILE A 106 -4.81 3.42 6.87
N VAL A 107 -4.49 2.34 6.16
CA VAL A 107 -5.43 1.29 5.76
C VAL A 107 -5.12 -0.03 6.45
N LYS A 108 -6.10 -0.93 6.57
CA LYS A 108 -5.84 -2.30 7.02
C LYS A 108 -5.48 -3.17 5.82
N TYR A 109 -4.38 -3.91 5.97
CA TYR A 109 -3.90 -4.89 5.02
C TYR A 109 -5.02 -5.90 4.71
N LYS A 110 -5.23 -6.13 3.42
CA LYS A 110 -6.08 -7.19 2.90
C LYS A 110 -5.19 -8.31 2.39
N PRO A 111 -5.40 -9.56 2.84
CA PRO A 111 -4.68 -10.71 2.34
C PRO A 111 -4.74 -10.79 0.81
N ILE A 112 -3.60 -11.10 0.20
CA ILE A 112 -3.49 -11.35 -1.24
C ILE A 112 -3.44 -12.85 -1.50
N SER A 113 -3.84 -13.27 -2.70
CA SER A 113 -3.74 -14.66 -3.12
C SER A 113 -2.29 -15.13 -3.17
N SER A 114 -2.03 -16.41 -2.92
CA SER A 114 -0.72 -17.04 -3.11
C SER A 114 -0.48 -17.55 -4.54
N TYR A 115 -1.51 -17.56 -5.39
CA TYR A 115 -1.44 -18.05 -6.77
C TYR A 115 -0.78 -17.01 -7.70
N PRO A 116 -0.24 -17.36 -8.87
CA PRO A 116 0.39 -16.38 -9.76
C PRO A 116 -0.63 -15.42 -10.40
N GLN A 117 -0.18 -14.21 -10.71
CA GLN A 117 -0.93 -13.20 -11.47
C GLN A 117 -0.86 -13.48 -12.98
N CYS A 118 -1.95 -13.24 -13.70
CA CYS A 118 -1.95 -13.07 -15.16
C CYS A 118 -2.25 -11.61 -15.48
N THR A 119 -1.57 -11.02 -16.46
CA THR A 119 -1.72 -9.60 -16.78
C THR A 119 -1.95 -9.43 -18.27
N ASN A 120 -3.01 -8.70 -18.63
CA ASN A 120 -3.29 -8.30 -20.01
C ASN A 120 -3.55 -6.80 -20.06
N ASP A 121 -3.10 -6.16 -21.14
CA ASP A 121 -3.37 -4.76 -21.43
C ASP A 121 -4.48 -4.64 -22.47
N LEU A 122 -5.46 -3.78 -22.22
CA LEU A 122 -6.56 -3.47 -23.13
C LEU A 122 -6.44 -2.02 -23.60
N SER A 123 -6.17 -1.85 -24.89
CA SER A 123 -6.14 -0.54 -25.55
C SER A 123 -7.36 -0.34 -26.42
N PHE A 124 -7.92 0.86 -26.43
CA PHE A 124 -9.02 1.21 -27.32
C PHE A 124 -9.04 2.70 -27.66
N TRP A 125 -9.55 3.00 -28.86
CA TRP A 125 -9.86 4.34 -29.33
C TRP A 125 -11.24 4.77 -28.86
N LEU A 126 -11.34 5.99 -28.36
CA LEU A 126 -12.60 6.63 -28.02
C LEU A 126 -13.37 7.02 -29.30
N PRO A 127 -14.72 7.15 -29.22
CA PRO A 127 -15.53 7.66 -30.33
C PRO A 127 -15.04 9.03 -30.83
N GLU A 128 -15.28 9.32 -32.11
CA GLU A 128 -14.87 10.60 -32.70
C GLU A 128 -15.52 11.78 -31.98
N GLY A 129 -14.69 12.79 -31.66
CA GLY A 129 -15.11 13.97 -30.90
C GLY A 129 -15.10 13.80 -29.38
N MET A 130 -14.86 12.59 -28.85
CA MET A 130 -14.68 12.36 -27.41
C MET A 130 -13.21 12.50 -27.02
N SER A 131 -12.92 13.38 -26.06
CA SER A 131 -11.59 13.51 -25.46
C SER A 131 -11.39 12.53 -24.31
N VAL A 132 -10.13 12.33 -23.93
CA VAL A 132 -9.75 11.46 -22.82
C VAL A 132 -10.37 11.91 -21.47
N GLU A 133 -10.58 13.20 -21.29
CA GLU A 133 -11.15 13.79 -20.08
C GLU A 133 -12.66 13.60 -19.98
N GLN A 134 -13.33 13.39 -21.12
CA GLN A 134 -14.77 13.18 -21.18
C GLN A 134 -15.15 11.72 -20.90
N PHE A 135 -14.23 10.78 -21.08
CA PHE A 135 -14.47 9.37 -20.77
C PHE A 135 -14.44 9.14 -19.25
N ALA A 136 -15.58 8.73 -18.70
CA ALA A 136 -15.67 8.37 -17.29
C ALA A 136 -14.92 7.05 -17.04
N LEU A 137 -13.81 7.09 -16.30
CA LEU A 137 -13.03 5.87 -16.02
C LEU A 137 -13.82 4.82 -15.23
N ASN A 138 -14.77 5.27 -14.39
CA ASN A 138 -15.60 4.40 -13.57
C ASN A 138 -16.46 3.46 -14.42
N ASP A 139 -16.94 3.94 -15.56
CA ASP A 139 -17.67 3.13 -16.53
C ASP A 139 -16.86 1.91 -17.00
N PHE A 140 -15.58 2.13 -17.30
CA PHE A 140 -14.67 1.04 -17.64
C PHE A 140 -14.45 0.10 -16.45
N TYR A 141 -14.25 0.65 -15.25
CA TYR A 141 -14.09 -0.17 -14.04
C TYR A 141 -15.32 -1.03 -13.77
N ASP A 142 -16.52 -0.51 -13.98
CA ASP A 142 -17.77 -1.23 -13.79
C ASP A 142 -17.92 -2.36 -14.81
N ILE A 143 -17.61 -2.14 -16.10
CA ILE A 143 -17.58 -3.23 -17.09
C ILE A 143 -16.61 -4.34 -16.68
N VAL A 144 -15.38 -3.97 -16.31
CA VAL A 144 -14.37 -4.96 -15.94
C VAL A 144 -14.80 -5.75 -14.71
N ARG A 145 -15.44 -5.10 -13.72
CA ARG A 145 -15.97 -5.76 -12.52
C ARG A 145 -17.17 -6.65 -12.84
N ASN A 146 -18.09 -6.22 -13.70
CA ASN A 146 -19.27 -6.98 -14.06
C ASN A 146 -18.93 -8.24 -14.87
N VAL A 147 -18.01 -8.13 -15.84
CA VAL A 147 -17.63 -9.25 -16.70
C VAL A 147 -16.58 -10.16 -16.04
N GLY A 148 -15.58 -9.55 -15.39
CA GLY A 148 -14.46 -10.26 -14.80
C GLY A 148 -14.71 -10.76 -13.37
N GLY A 149 -15.66 -10.17 -12.64
CA GLY A 149 -16.02 -10.59 -11.29
C GLY A 149 -14.83 -10.67 -10.33
N ASP A 150 -14.79 -11.75 -9.55
CA ASP A 150 -13.83 -11.94 -8.46
C ASP A 150 -12.42 -12.32 -8.93
N ILE A 151 -12.22 -12.62 -10.22
CA ILE A 151 -10.88 -12.91 -10.74
C ILE A 151 -10.12 -11.63 -11.11
N VAL A 152 -10.76 -10.46 -11.13
CA VAL A 152 -10.08 -9.18 -11.37
C VAL A 152 -9.54 -8.66 -10.05
N GLU A 153 -8.22 -8.75 -9.90
CA GLU A 153 -7.52 -8.23 -8.73
C GLU A 153 -7.38 -6.70 -8.84
N GLN A 154 -6.96 -6.22 -10.02
CA GLN A 154 -6.63 -4.81 -10.21
C GLN A 154 -6.87 -4.35 -11.65
N VAL A 155 -7.25 -3.08 -11.77
CA VAL A 155 -7.34 -2.35 -13.05
C VAL A 155 -6.57 -1.05 -12.90
N THR A 156 -5.69 -0.72 -13.85
CA THR A 156 -4.89 0.51 -13.79
C THR A 156 -4.81 1.14 -15.16
N LEU A 157 -5.11 2.43 -15.24
CA LEU A 157 -4.88 3.20 -16.45
C LEU A 157 -3.37 3.45 -16.59
N ILE A 158 -2.76 2.96 -17.67
CA ILE A 158 -1.31 3.02 -17.87
C ILE A 158 -0.90 3.98 -18.99
N ASP A 159 -1.79 4.30 -19.92
CA ASP A 159 -1.50 5.24 -21.00
C ASP A 159 -2.74 6.06 -21.42
N ARG A 160 -2.48 7.32 -21.80
CA ARG A 160 -3.44 8.24 -22.40
C ARG A 160 -2.76 8.86 -23.62
N PHE A 161 -3.38 8.71 -24.78
CA PHE A 161 -2.80 9.23 -26.01
C PHE A 161 -3.85 9.94 -26.87
N THR A 162 -3.45 11.05 -27.50
CA THR A 162 -4.26 11.75 -28.50
C THR A 162 -3.44 11.91 -29.76
N HIS A 163 -3.93 11.38 -30.87
CA HIS A 163 -3.22 11.38 -32.13
C HIS A 163 -3.20 12.79 -32.76
N PRO A 164 -2.03 13.37 -33.07
CA PRO A 164 -1.91 14.79 -33.41
C PRO A 164 -2.55 15.18 -34.74
N LYS A 165 -2.68 14.25 -35.70
CA LYS A 165 -3.25 14.55 -37.03
C LYS A 165 -4.74 14.26 -37.15
N THR A 166 -5.25 13.30 -36.36
CA THR A 166 -6.64 12.83 -36.47
C THR A 166 -7.49 13.30 -35.30
N GLY A 167 -6.87 13.81 -34.23
CA GLY A 167 -7.56 14.17 -32.99
C GLY A 167 -8.12 12.97 -32.21
N LYS A 168 -7.89 11.73 -32.67
CA LYS A 168 -8.43 10.54 -32.01
C LYS A 168 -7.70 10.28 -30.70
N SER A 169 -8.47 10.08 -29.64
CA SER A 169 -7.97 9.76 -28.31
C SER A 169 -8.05 8.25 -28.05
N SER A 170 -7.06 7.70 -27.34
CA SER A 170 -7.02 6.31 -26.91
C SER A 170 -6.63 6.20 -25.44
N LEU A 171 -7.13 5.14 -24.81
CA LEU A 171 -6.80 4.75 -23.46
C LEU A 171 -6.19 3.35 -23.47
N CYS A 172 -5.22 3.10 -22.59
CA CYS A 172 -4.72 1.77 -22.31
C CYS A 172 -4.83 1.45 -20.82
N PHE A 173 -5.50 0.34 -20.51
CA PHE A 173 -5.62 -0.17 -19.16
C PHE A 173 -4.90 -1.50 -19.01
N ARG A 174 -4.14 -1.63 -17.93
CA ARG A 174 -3.61 -2.91 -17.46
C ARG A 174 -4.62 -3.56 -16.52
N ILE A 175 -5.00 -4.80 -16.82
CA ILE A 175 -5.87 -5.61 -15.98
C ILE A 175 -5.07 -6.78 -15.43
N VAL A 176 -5.03 -6.89 -14.10
CA VAL A 176 -4.39 -7.99 -13.38
C VAL A 176 -5.46 -8.96 -12.93
N TYR A 177 -5.33 -10.20 -13.36
CA TYR A 177 -6.21 -11.30 -13.05
C TYR A 177 -5.55 -12.26 -12.07
N ARG A 178 -6.26 -12.59 -11.00
CA ARG A 178 -5.81 -13.52 -9.98
C ARG A 178 -6.99 -14.07 -9.21
N HIS A 179 -7.04 -15.37 -9.00
CA HIS A 179 -8.06 -16.01 -8.17
C HIS A 179 -7.51 -16.28 -6.77
N MET A 180 -8.37 -16.21 -5.76
CA MET A 180 -8.00 -16.49 -4.36
C MET A 180 -7.79 -17.98 -4.04
N GLU A 181 -8.25 -18.89 -4.91
CA GLU A 181 -8.41 -20.31 -4.57
C GLU A 181 -7.73 -21.25 -5.57
N ARG A 182 -7.32 -20.75 -6.74
CA ARG A 182 -6.67 -21.56 -7.78
C ARG A 182 -5.77 -20.72 -8.68
N THR A 183 -4.88 -21.40 -9.40
CA THR A 183 -4.15 -20.80 -10.53
C THR A 183 -5.11 -20.57 -11.69
N LEU A 184 -5.02 -19.38 -12.31
CA LEU A 184 -5.66 -19.08 -13.59
C LEU A 184 -4.67 -19.40 -14.71
N THR A 185 -5.18 -20.01 -15.79
CA THR A 185 -4.39 -20.16 -17.01
C THR A 185 -4.55 -18.92 -17.90
N GLN A 186 -3.52 -18.63 -18.71
CA GLN A 186 -3.59 -17.53 -19.67
C GLN A 186 -4.75 -17.70 -20.67
N ALA A 187 -5.12 -18.93 -21.02
CA ALA A 187 -6.24 -19.22 -21.90
C ALA A 187 -7.58 -18.81 -21.30
N GLU A 188 -7.84 -19.14 -20.02
CA GLU A 188 -9.05 -18.72 -19.30
C GLU A 188 -9.12 -17.19 -19.21
N VAL A 189 -8.00 -16.55 -18.88
CA VAL A 189 -7.91 -15.09 -18.76
C VAL A 189 -8.19 -14.41 -20.09
N ASN A 190 -7.66 -14.94 -21.20
CA ASN A 190 -7.90 -14.38 -22.53
C ASN A 190 -9.38 -14.44 -22.94
N ILE A 191 -10.12 -15.49 -22.54
CA ILE A 191 -11.57 -15.58 -22.80
C ILE A 191 -12.31 -14.45 -22.09
N VAL A 192 -12.03 -14.22 -20.81
CA VAL A 192 -12.67 -13.15 -20.04
C VAL A 192 -12.24 -11.78 -20.54
N HIS A 193 -10.96 -11.60 -20.85
CA HIS A 193 -10.42 -10.36 -21.40
C HIS A 193 -11.05 -9.98 -22.74
N ALA A 194 -11.27 -10.95 -23.63
CA ALA A 194 -11.97 -10.74 -24.89
C ALA A 194 -13.42 -10.30 -24.66
N LYS A 195 -14.13 -10.92 -23.71
CA LYS A 195 -15.50 -10.52 -23.34
C LYS A 195 -15.57 -9.08 -22.81
N ILE A 196 -14.61 -8.66 -21.99
CA ILE A 196 -14.50 -7.27 -21.53
C ILE A 196 -14.36 -6.32 -22.73
N GLY A 197 -13.49 -6.66 -23.69
CA GLY A 197 -13.33 -5.88 -24.92
C GLY A 197 -14.60 -5.80 -25.75
N SER A 198 -15.31 -6.92 -25.93
CA SER A 198 -16.59 -6.96 -26.65
C SER A 198 -17.67 -6.10 -25.98
N GLU A 199 -17.86 -6.23 -24.67
CA GLU A 199 -18.84 -5.44 -23.91
C GLU A 199 -18.56 -3.94 -24.01
N LEU A 200 -17.28 -3.57 -23.97
CA LEU A 200 -16.84 -2.18 -24.10
C LEU A 200 -17.16 -1.61 -25.50
N VAL A 201 -16.91 -2.38 -26.56
CA VAL A 201 -17.25 -1.99 -27.94
C VAL A 201 -18.75 -1.83 -28.12
N GLU A 202 -19.54 -2.76 -27.57
CA GLU A 202 -21.00 -2.72 -27.68
C GLU A 202 -21.62 -1.54 -26.91
N THR A 203 -21.14 -1.29 -25.69
CA THR A 203 -21.72 -0.26 -24.80
C THR A 203 -21.26 1.14 -25.18
N TYR A 204 -19.96 1.34 -25.45
CA TYR A 204 -19.36 2.66 -25.63
C TYR A 204 -18.97 2.97 -27.07
N ARG A 205 -19.20 2.04 -28.01
CA ARG A 205 -18.86 2.20 -29.44
C ARG A 205 -17.39 2.57 -29.66
N VAL A 206 -16.52 2.09 -28.79
CA VAL A 206 -15.06 2.23 -28.91
C VAL A 206 -14.51 1.26 -29.96
N SER A 207 -13.27 1.48 -30.40
CA SER A 207 -12.56 0.54 -31.28
C SER A 207 -11.33 -0.01 -30.57
N ILE A 208 -11.25 -1.32 -30.36
CA ILE A 208 -10.07 -1.98 -29.77
C ILE A 208 -8.84 -1.73 -30.66
N ARG A 209 -7.68 -1.53 -30.02
CA ARG A 209 -6.39 -1.20 -30.65
C ARG A 209 -5.35 -2.27 -30.32
#